data_AF-A0A7V5RK83-F1
#
_entry.id   AF-A0A7V5RK83-F1
#
_cell.length_a   1.000
_cell.length_b   1.000
_cell.length_c   1.000
_cell.angle_alpha   90.00
_cell.angle_beta   90.00
_cell.angle_gamma   90.00
#
_symmetry.space_group_name_H-M   'P 1'
#
loop_
_entity.id
_entity.type
_entity.pdbx_description
1 polymer ?
#
loop_
_entity_poly.entity_id
_entity_poly.type
_entity_poly.pdbx_seq_one_letter_code
_entity_poly.pdbx_strand_id
1 'polypeptide(L)'
;MRSTFFRVILGLLYISGLVFVGYVITIAGEYYTLPLSERPRSLLHLHFKPGGLWGHGMGIIGSAMILLLFLYSARKREMFGLRWGKTSNWLNFHIFLGLMGPVLITLHTSFKFNGIVSISYYSMLAVMFSGIIGRYIYMQIPRDASGHTMSIQQLDKQDRMLTRMLREGYGLGDEVMRCISQLSGAGLSVQRTGLAALLTLVVIDLMRPFHIHKLKRILRRT
;
A
#
# COMPACT_ATOMS: atom_id res chain seq x y z
N MET A 1 10.35 -7.38 21.11
CA MET A 1 11.61 -7.11 20.39
C MET A 1 11.64 -7.59 18.93
N ARG A 2 11.28 -8.84 18.57
CA ARG A 2 11.33 -9.35 17.17
C ARG A 2 10.50 -8.58 16.11
N SER A 3 9.43 -7.87 16.49
CA SER A 3 8.59 -7.12 15.52
C SER A 3 9.19 -5.79 15.09
N THR A 4 10.04 -5.16 15.90
CA THR A 4 10.68 -3.88 15.55
C THR A 4 11.81 -4.12 14.56
N PHE A 5 12.62 -5.16 14.75
CA PHE A 5 13.68 -5.54 13.82
C PHE A 5 13.18 -5.80 12.39
N PHE A 6 12.14 -6.63 12.25
CA PHE A 6 11.55 -6.90 10.93
C PHE A 6 10.99 -5.64 10.26
N ARG A 7 10.37 -4.73 11.03
CA ARG A 7 9.88 -3.45 10.50
C ARG A 7 11.01 -2.56 10.02
N VAL A 8 12.15 -2.53 10.73
CA VAL A 8 13.34 -1.80 10.29
C VAL A 8 13.89 -2.38 9.00
N ILE A 9 14.06 -3.71 8.91
CA ILE A 9 14.51 -4.37 7.66
C ILE A 9 13.57 -4.03 6.51
N LEU A 10 12.26 -4.18 6.71
CA LEU A 10 11.28 -3.88 5.67
C LEU A 10 11.36 -2.41 5.24
N GLY A 11 11.51 -1.48 6.20
CA GLY A 11 11.72 -0.07 5.93
C GLY A 11 12.98 0.17 5.09
N LEU A 12 14.11 -0.46 5.45
CA LEU A 12 15.35 -0.40 4.68
C LEU A 12 15.18 -0.95 3.27
N LEU A 13 14.45 -2.05 3.07
CA LEU A 13 14.16 -2.61 1.75
C LEU A 13 13.35 -1.65 0.88
N TYR A 14 12.31 -1.00 1.45
CA TYR A 14 11.55 0.02 0.74
C TYR A 14 12.43 1.23 0.38
N ILE A 15 13.23 1.73 1.33
CA ILE A 15 14.13 2.85 1.09
C ILE A 15 15.15 2.49 0.00
N SER A 16 15.80 1.32 0.08
CA SER A 16 16.76 0.89 -0.93
C SER A 16 16.13 0.73 -2.31
N GLY A 17 14.92 0.18 -2.38
CA GLY A 17 14.17 0.05 -3.63
C GLY A 17 13.81 1.41 -4.24
N LEU A 18 13.33 2.35 -3.41
CA LEU A 18 13.00 3.71 -3.86
C LEU A 18 14.25 4.50 -4.28
N VAL A 19 15.34 4.40 -3.53
CA VAL A 19 16.62 5.02 -3.89
C VAL A 19 17.14 4.46 -5.21
N PHE A 20 17.09 3.13 -5.39
CA PHE A 20 17.48 2.49 -6.64
C PHE A 20 16.63 2.96 -7.82
N VAL A 21 15.30 2.97 -7.69
CA VAL A 21 14.41 3.45 -8.74
C VAL A 21 14.64 4.93 -9.02
N GLY A 22 14.79 5.76 -7.98
CA GLY A 22 15.11 7.17 -8.12
C GLY A 22 16.43 7.39 -8.87
N TYR A 23 17.48 6.66 -8.51
CA TYR A 23 18.76 6.68 -9.21
C TYR A 23 18.63 6.33 -10.70
N VAL A 24 17.92 5.25 -11.01
CA VAL A 24 17.65 4.86 -12.41
C VAL A 24 16.89 5.95 -13.16
N ILE A 25 15.86 6.54 -12.55
CA ILE A 25 15.09 7.64 -13.16
C ILE A 25 15.98 8.87 -13.39
N THR A 26 16.90 9.21 -12.47
CA THR A 26 17.79 10.37 -12.66
C THR A 26 18.79 10.19 -13.80
N ILE A 27 19.24 8.96 -14.07
CA ILE A 27 20.22 8.69 -15.13
C ILE A 27 19.56 8.37 -16.47
N ALA A 28 18.50 7.56 -16.46
CA ALA A 28 17.84 7.07 -17.66
C ALA A 28 16.50 7.76 -17.95
N GLY A 29 16.14 8.80 -17.18
CA GLY A 29 14.90 9.54 -17.36
C GLY A 29 14.75 10.08 -18.77
N GLU A 30 15.77 10.77 -19.29
CA GLU A 30 15.79 11.29 -20.66
C GLU A 30 15.62 10.17 -21.70
N TYR A 31 16.28 9.03 -21.48
CA TYR A 31 16.15 7.86 -22.35
C TYR A 31 14.72 7.29 -22.35
N TYR A 32 14.05 7.26 -21.19
CA TYR A 32 12.68 6.76 -21.08
C TYR A 32 11.64 7.72 -21.63
N THR A 33 11.90 9.03 -21.69
CA THR A 33 10.98 10.01 -22.28
C THR A 33 11.15 10.19 -23.78
N LEU A 34 12.28 9.79 -24.37
CA LEU A 34 12.50 9.85 -25.81
C LEU A 34 11.45 9.04 -26.60
N PRO A 35 11.04 9.51 -27.80
CA PRO A 35 10.23 8.72 -28.73
C PRO A 35 10.87 7.37 -29.04
N LEU A 36 10.06 6.32 -29.18
CA LEU A 36 10.55 4.94 -29.38
C LEU A 36 11.47 4.79 -30.61
N SER A 37 11.24 5.58 -31.66
CA SER A 37 12.01 5.63 -32.89
C SER A 37 13.39 6.27 -32.74
N GLU A 38 13.56 7.18 -31.79
CA GLU A 38 14.81 7.95 -31.58
C GLU A 38 15.74 7.29 -30.58
N ARG A 39 15.19 6.49 -29.66
CA ARG A 39 15.96 5.78 -28.63
C ARG A 39 17.17 5.01 -29.14
N PRO A 40 17.14 4.29 -30.29
CA PRO A 40 18.31 3.57 -30.79
C PRO A 40 19.55 4.45 -31.03
N ARG A 41 19.36 5.77 -31.23
CA ARG A 41 20.46 6.74 -31.44
C ARG A 41 21.08 7.24 -30.13
N SER A 42 20.42 7.01 -28.99
CA SER A 42 20.93 7.40 -27.67
C SER A 42 22.03 6.43 -27.20
N LEU A 43 23.12 6.96 -26.64
CA LEU A 43 24.17 6.15 -26.02
C LEU A 43 23.63 5.29 -24.85
N LEU A 44 22.62 5.79 -24.14
CA LEU A 44 21.97 5.07 -23.03
C LEU A 44 21.18 3.84 -23.51
N HIS A 45 20.84 3.75 -24.79
CA HIS A 45 20.10 2.63 -25.34
C HIS A 45 20.81 1.30 -25.16
N LEU A 46 22.14 1.28 -25.29
CA LEU A 46 22.94 0.06 -25.12
C LEU A 46 22.78 -0.56 -23.72
N HIS A 47 22.56 0.29 -22.72
CA HIS A 47 22.49 -0.09 -21.31
C HIS A 47 21.06 -0.33 -20.82
N PHE A 48 20.12 0.53 -21.19
CA PHE A 48 18.77 0.57 -20.61
C PHE A 48 17.69 -0.07 -21.48
N LYS A 49 17.99 -0.45 -22.74
CA LYS A 49 17.07 -1.32 -23.50
C LYS A 49 16.82 -2.64 -22.76
N PRO A 50 15.73 -3.35 -23.02
CA PRO A 50 15.41 -4.60 -22.31
C PRO A 50 16.53 -5.66 -22.34
N GLY A 51 17.31 -5.71 -23.42
CA GLY A 51 18.48 -6.59 -23.55
C GLY A 51 19.84 -5.94 -23.20
N GLY A 52 19.84 -4.69 -22.73
CA GLY A 52 21.05 -4.03 -22.22
C GLY A 52 21.33 -4.43 -20.78
N LEU A 53 22.55 -4.19 -20.29
CA LEU A 53 22.97 -4.67 -18.96
C LEU A 53 22.01 -4.27 -17.83
N TRP A 54 21.65 -2.98 -17.76
CA TRP A 54 20.77 -2.45 -16.72
C TRP A 54 19.32 -2.85 -16.94
N GLY A 55 18.83 -2.73 -18.17
CA GLY A 55 17.47 -3.14 -18.52
C GLY A 55 17.25 -4.61 -18.19
N HIS A 56 18.11 -5.50 -18.68
CA HIS A 56 18.01 -6.94 -18.47
C HIS A 56 18.15 -7.33 -16.99
N GLY A 57 19.10 -6.72 -16.27
CA GLY A 57 19.27 -6.95 -14.83
C GLY A 57 18.01 -6.61 -14.02
N MET A 58 17.37 -5.47 -14.30
CA MET A 58 16.09 -5.12 -13.67
C MET A 58 14.98 -6.12 -14.02
N GLY A 59 14.99 -6.67 -15.24
CA GLY A 59 14.05 -7.70 -15.68
C GLY A 59 14.21 -8.99 -14.90
N ILE A 60 15.45 -9.45 -14.69
CA ILE A 60 15.76 -10.66 -13.91
C ILE A 60 15.32 -10.45 -12.45
N ILE A 61 15.75 -9.35 -11.83
CA ILE A 61 15.42 -9.06 -10.43
C ILE A 61 13.91 -8.92 -10.25
N GLY A 62 13.25 -8.12 -11.10
CA GLY A 62 11.80 -7.93 -11.05
C GLY A 62 11.03 -9.24 -11.24
N SER A 63 11.43 -10.07 -12.19
CA SER A 63 10.81 -11.39 -12.41
C SER A 63 11.04 -12.33 -11.23
N ALA A 64 12.24 -12.35 -10.65
CA ALA A 64 12.52 -13.10 -9.43
C ALA A 64 11.61 -12.65 -8.27
N MET A 65 11.37 -11.34 -8.12
CA MET A 65 10.45 -10.82 -7.11
C MET A 65 9.02 -11.32 -7.33
N ILE A 66 8.53 -11.35 -8.58
CA ILE A 66 7.22 -11.91 -8.93
C ILE A 66 7.15 -13.41 -8.60
N LEU A 67 8.19 -14.18 -8.93
CA LEU A 67 8.25 -15.61 -8.58
C LEU A 67 8.26 -15.82 -7.05
N LEU A 68 8.94 -14.95 -6.32
CA LEU A 68 8.98 -15.03 -4.85
C LEU A 68 7.61 -14.73 -4.21
N LEU A 69 6.64 -14.15 -4.92
CA LEU A 69 5.27 -14.00 -4.41
C LEU A 69 4.63 -15.35 -4.09
N PHE A 70 4.98 -16.41 -4.82
CA PHE A 70 4.45 -17.76 -4.59
C PHE A 70 4.91 -18.34 -3.24
N LEU A 71 6.03 -17.89 -2.67
CA LEU A 71 6.47 -18.32 -1.33
C LEU A 71 5.45 -17.96 -0.25
N TYR A 72 4.76 -16.82 -0.37
CA TYR A 72 3.69 -16.49 0.57
C TYR A 72 2.55 -17.50 0.50
N SER A 73 2.13 -17.90 -0.71
CA SER A 73 1.08 -18.92 -0.90
C SER A 73 1.53 -20.27 -0.34
N ALA A 74 2.77 -20.68 -0.62
CA ALA A 74 3.38 -21.88 -0.08
C ALA A 74 3.41 -21.87 1.44
N ARG A 75 3.93 -20.80 2.04
CA ARG A 75 4.00 -20.65 3.48
C ARG A 75 2.62 -20.57 4.13
N LYS A 76 1.64 -19.92 3.51
CA LYS A 76 0.26 -19.83 4.04
C LYS A 76 -0.40 -21.20 4.12
N ARG A 77 -0.08 -22.09 3.17
CA ARG A 77 -0.59 -23.46 3.08
C ARG A 77 0.34 -24.49 3.74
N GLU A 78 1.38 -24.03 4.45
CA GLU A 78 2.44 -24.86 5.04
C GLU A 78 3.08 -25.85 4.05
N MET A 79 3.07 -25.53 2.76
CA MET A 79 3.68 -26.35 1.72
C MET A 79 5.20 -26.36 1.91
N PHE A 80 5.83 -27.48 1.55
CA PHE A 80 7.28 -27.66 1.60
C PHE A 80 7.91 -27.41 2.99
N GLY A 81 7.13 -27.60 4.07
CA GLY A 81 7.63 -27.43 5.44
C GLY A 81 7.90 -25.99 5.86
N LEU A 82 7.41 -24.99 5.11
CA LEU A 82 7.58 -23.57 5.40
C LEU A 82 6.72 -23.13 6.60
N ARG A 83 7.15 -23.46 7.83
CA ARG A 83 6.45 -23.14 9.10
C ARG A 83 7.09 -21.98 9.89
N TRP A 84 8.18 -21.42 9.40
CA TRP A 84 8.95 -20.42 10.12
C TRP A 84 8.44 -18.99 9.88
N GLY A 85 8.66 -18.13 10.88
CA GLY A 85 8.26 -16.73 10.83
C GLY A 85 6.75 -16.49 10.97
N LYS A 86 6.38 -15.26 11.34
CA LYS A 86 4.97 -14.85 11.51
C LYS A 86 4.29 -14.66 10.16
N THR A 87 3.03 -15.08 10.01
CA THR A 87 2.23 -14.92 8.78
C THR A 87 2.20 -13.46 8.32
N SER A 88 2.07 -12.53 9.27
CA SER A 88 2.06 -11.09 9.00
C SER A 88 3.36 -10.60 8.34
N ASN A 89 4.52 -11.14 8.73
CA ASN A 89 5.81 -10.76 8.14
C ASN A 89 5.90 -11.23 6.68
N TRP A 90 5.48 -12.47 6.39
CA TRP A 90 5.41 -12.99 5.03
C TRP A 90 4.47 -12.18 4.13
N LEU A 91 3.32 -11.76 4.67
CA LEU A 91 2.39 -10.89 3.93
C LEU A 91 3.02 -9.52 3.64
N ASN A 92 3.72 -8.91 4.60
CA ASN A 92 4.38 -7.63 4.37
C ASN A 92 5.50 -7.74 3.33
N PHE A 93 6.27 -8.84 3.35
CA PHE A 93 7.28 -9.12 2.33
C PHE A 93 6.66 -9.38 0.94
N HIS A 94 5.55 -10.11 0.87
CA HIS A 94 4.79 -10.30 -0.36
C HIS A 94 4.30 -8.98 -0.95
N ILE A 95 3.80 -8.05 -0.12
CA ILE A 95 3.39 -6.71 -0.58
C ILE A 95 4.58 -5.92 -1.13
N PHE A 96 5.74 -5.97 -0.45
CA PHE A 96 6.96 -5.32 -0.95
C PHE A 96 7.35 -5.87 -2.33
N LEU A 97 7.45 -7.19 -2.47
CA LEU A 97 7.77 -7.84 -3.74
C LEU A 97 6.74 -7.51 -4.83
N GLY A 98 5.45 -7.49 -4.48
CA GLY A 98 4.34 -7.26 -5.40
C GLY A 98 4.23 -5.82 -5.88
N LEU A 99 4.83 -4.87 -5.16
CA LEU A 99 4.96 -3.48 -5.59
C LEU A 99 6.26 -3.26 -6.38
N MET A 100 7.38 -3.77 -5.87
CA MET A 100 8.68 -3.46 -6.44
C MET A 100 9.02 -4.29 -7.69
N GLY A 101 8.55 -5.54 -7.76
CA GLY A 101 8.69 -6.38 -8.94
C GLY A 101 8.12 -5.73 -10.20
N PRO A 102 6.83 -5.32 -10.21
CA PRO A 102 6.24 -4.62 -11.34
C PRO A 102 6.96 -3.33 -11.72
N VAL A 103 7.40 -2.52 -10.74
CA VAL A 103 8.16 -1.28 -11.01
C VAL A 103 9.47 -1.59 -11.76
N LEU A 104 10.24 -2.59 -11.33
CA LEU A 104 11.47 -2.98 -12.02
C LEU A 104 11.19 -3.57 -13.41
N ILE A 105 10.11 -4.34 -13.55
CA ILE A 105 9.69 -4.88 -14.85
C ILE A 105 9.29 -3.74 -15.80
N THR A 106 8.60 -2.70 -15.32
CA THR A 106 8.28 -1.51 -16.12
C THR A 106 9.54 -0.81 -16.63
N LEU A 107 10.56 -0.64 -15.77
CA LEU A 107 11.84 -0.04 -16.17
C LEU A 107 12.62 -0.93 -17.15
N HIS A 108 12.55 -2.27 -16.96
CA HIS A 108 13.12 -3.25 -17.87
C HIS A 108 12.54 -3.17 -19.28
N THR A 109 11.21 -3.04 -19.43
CA THR A 109 10.59 -2.92 -20.77
C THR A 109 10.95 -1.62 -21.47
N SER A 110 11.59 -0.67 -20.78
CA SER A 110 11.75 0.71 -21.24
C SER A 110 10.40 1.32 -21.67
N PHE A 111 9.29 0.98 -21.03
CA PHE A 111 7.96 1.44 -21.45
C PHE A 111 7.59 1.06 -22.90
N LYS A 112 8.15 -0.03 -23.44
CA LYS A 112 7.77 -0.60 -24.74
C LYS A 112 6.74 -1.69 -24.53
N PHE A 113 5.48 -1.41 -24.89
CA PHE A 113 4.36 -2.33 -24.73
C PHE A 113 3.81 -2.74 -26.10
N ASN A 114 4.37 -3.80 -26.69
CA ASN A 114 3.96 -4.31 -27.99
C ASN A 114 3.58 -5.80 -27.91
N GLY A 115 2.62 -6.23 -28.73
CA GLY A 115 2.24 -7.64 -28.88
C GLY A 115 1.71 -8.29 -27.59
N ILE A 116 1.84 -9.62 -27.51
CA ILE A 116 1.32 -10.44 -26.38
C ILE A 116 1.95 -10.04 -25.04
N VAL A 117 3.19 -9.55 -25.06
CA VAL A 117 3.92 -9.11 -23.86
C VAL A 117 3.19 -7.96 -23.14
N SER A 118 2.50 -7.10 -23.89
CA SER A 118 1.68 -6.02 -23.31
C SER A 118 0.53 -6.57 -22.46
N ILE A 119 -0.12 -7.66 -22.90
CA ILE A 119 -1.21 -8.30 -22.16
C ILE A 119 -0.68 -8.80 -20.82
N SER A 120 0.44 -9.54 -20.82
CA SER A 120 1.06 -10.03 -19.58
C SER A 120 1.43 -8.89 -18.62
N TYR A 121 1.95 -7.78 -19.16
CA TYR A 121 2.27 -6.59 -18.37
C TYR A 121 1.02 -5.97 -17.72
N TYR A 122 -0.05 -5.75 -18.48
CA TYR A 122 -1.28 -5.18 -17.94
C TYR A 122 -1.99 -6.13 -16.98
N SER A 123 -1.93 -7.45 -17.20
CA SER A 123 -2.41 -8.44 -16.22
C SER A 123 -1.61 -8.38 -14.92
N MET A 124 -0.28 -8.27 -14.99
CA MET A 124 0.56 -8.08 -13.81
C MET A 124 0.17 -6.81 -13.03
N LEU A 125 -0.02 -5.68 -13.73
CA LEU A 125 -0.49 -4.44 -13.10
C LEU A 125 -1.88 -4.59 -12.48
N ALA A 126 -2.83 -5.22 -13.17
CA ALA A 126 -4.17 -5.47 -12.65
C ALA A 126 -4.14 -6.30 -11.36
N VAL A 127 -3.29 -7.33 -11.30
CA VAL A 127 -3.09 -8.13 -10.08
C VAL A 127 -2.46 -7.29 -8.96
N MET A 128 -1.43 -6.49 -9.26
CA MET A 128 -0.83 -5.58 -8.27
C MET A 128 -1.87 -4.60 -7.70
N PHE A 129 -2.62 -3.91 -8.55
CA PHE A 129 -3.64 -2.95 -8.13
C PHE A 129 -4.78 -3.60 -7.35
N SER A 130 -5.26 -4.78 -7.78
CA SER A 130 -6.27 -5.52 -7.02
C SER A 130 -5.75 -5.94 -5.64
N GLY A 131 -4.46 -6.27 -5.51
CA GLY A 131 -3.80 -6.50 -4.22
C GLY A 131 -3.79 -5.28 -3.31
N ILE A 132 -3.48 -4.09 -3.85
CA ILE A 132 -3.52 -2.81 -3.12
C ILE A 132 -4.94 -2.53 -2.62
N ILE A 133 -5.94 -2.65 -3.50
CA ILE A 133 -7.36 -2.44 -3.18
C ILE A 133 -7.81 -3.44 -2.11
N GLY A 134 -7.48 -4.72 -2.28
CA GLY A 134 -7.81 -5.77 -1.31
C GLY A 134 -7.19 -5.51 0.06
N ARG A 135 -5.93 -5.05 0.11
CA ARG A 135 -5.28 -4.67 1.37
C ARG A 135 -5.94 -3.45 2.00
N TYR A 136 -6.33 -2.45 1.22
CA TYR A 136 -7.07 -1.30 1.71
C TYR A 136 -8.39 -1.72 2.37
N ILE A 137 -9.22 -2.50 1.67
CA ILE A 137 -10.49 -3.02 2.20
C ILE A 137 -10.25 -3.85 3.47
N TYR A 138 -9.21 -4.71 3.49
CA TYR A 138 -8.87 -5.52 4.64
C TYR A 138 -8.49 -4.71 5.90
N MET A 139 -7.94 -3.50 5.72
CA MET A 139 -7.61 -2.58 6.83
C MET A 139 -8.86 -1.84 7.35
N GLN A 140 -9.91 -1.69 6.54
CA GLN A 140 -11.17 -1.07 6.96
C GLN A 140 -12.02 -1.97 7.87
N ILE A 141 -11.76 -3.29 7.87
CA ILE A 141 -12.50 -4.21 8.74
C ILE A 141 -11.92 -4.14 10.16
N PRO A 142 -12.68 -3.61 11.15
CA PRO A 142 -12.20 -3.45 12.50
C PRO A 142 -11.99 -4.80 13.19
N ARG A 143 -10.91 -4.89 13.95
CA ARG A 143 -10.50 -6.10 14.68
C ARG A 143 -10.23 -5.80 16.14
N ASP A 144 -10.51 -6.76 16.99
CA ASP A 144 -10.16 -6.69 18.40
C ASP A 144 -8.64 -6.80 18.63
N ALA A 145 -8.20 -6.65 19.87
CA ALA A 145 -6.78 -6.78 20.24
C ALA A 145 -6.19 -8.18 19.94
N SER A 146 -7.05 -9.18 19.79
CA SER A 146 -6.71 -10.57 19.47
C SER A 146 -6.70 -10.83 17.95
N GLY A 147 -7.14 -9.88 17.13
CA GLY A 147 -7.19 -9.96 15.67
C GLY A 147 -8.50 -10.53 15.10
N HIS A 148 -9.52 -10.78 15.91
CA HIS A 148 -10.85 -11.22 15.46
C HIS A 148 -11.66 -10.04 14.93
N THR A 149 -12.45 -10.27 13.88
CA THR A 149 -13.37 -9.27 13.36
C THR A 149 -14.40 -8.91 14.41
N MET A 150 -14.56 -7.61 14.69
CA MET A 150 -15.50 -7.15 15.68
C MET A 150 -16.94 -7.20 15.17
N SER A 151 -17.87 -7.61 16.04
CA SER A 151 -19.30 -7.48 15.76
C SER A 151 -19.75 -6.01 15.90
N ILE A 152 -20.85 -5.65 15.25
CA ILE A 152 -21.45 -4.31 15.39
C ILE A 152 -21.75 -3.99 16.86
N GLN A 153 -22.24 -4.96 17.63
CA GLN A 153 -22.49 -4.78 19.08
C GLN A 153 -21.21 -4.45 19.86
N GLN A 154 -20.08 -5.06 19.51
CA GLN A 154 -18.78 -4.77 20.13
C GLN A 154 -18.27 -3.39 19.73
N LEU A 155 -18.47 -2.98 18.47
CA LEU A 155 -18.13 -1.65 17.99
C LEU A 155 -18.93 -0.57 18.71
N ASP A 156 -20.25 -0.74 18.82
CA ASP A 156 -21.12 0.17 19.56
C ASP A 156 -20.73 0.29 21.04
N LYS A 157 -20.32 -0.83 21.65
CA LYS A 157 -19.83 -0.85 23.04
C LYS A 157 -18.53 -0.05 23.16
N GLN A 158 -17.60 -0.20 22.23
CA GLN A 158 -16.35 0.57 22.22
C GLN A 158 -16.61 2.05 21.98
N ASP A 159 -17.47 2.41 21.04
CA ASP A 159 -17.83 3.80 20.75
C ASP A 159 -18.45 4.50 21.97
N ARG A 160 -19.40 3.83 22.64
CA ARG A 160 -19.98 4.33 23.90
C ARG A 160 -18.94 4.48 25.01
N MET A 161 -18.02 3.52 25.13
CA MET A 161 -16.94 3.56 26.12
C MET A 161 -15.99 4.73 25.88
N LEU A 162 -15.56 4.96 24.63
CA LEU A 162 -14.71 6.08 24.25
C LEU A 162 -15.42 7.42 24.47
N THR A 163 -16.70 7.52 24.07
CA THR A 163 -17.54 8.70 24.31
C THR A 163 -17.64 9.02 25.80
N ARG A 164 -17.83 8.00 26.64
CA ARG A 164 -17.85 8.15 28.09
C ARG A 164 -16.53 8.64 28.65
N MET A 165 -15.41 8.04 28.23
CA MET A 165 -14.07 8.47 28.65
C MET A 165 -13.80 9.94 28.29
N LEU A 166 -14.20 10.38 27.10
CA LEU A 166 -14.04 11.76 26.67
C LEU A 166 -14.87 12.73 27.52
N ARG A 167 -16.12 12.39 27.82
CA ARG A 167 -17.02 13.23 28.63
C ARG A 167 -16.64 13.27 30.11
N GLU A 168 -16.55 12.09 30.73
CA GLU A 168 -16.37 11.96 32.18
C GLU A 168 -14.89 12.10 32.58
N GLY A 169 -13.96 11.54 31.81
CA GLY A 169 -12.54 11.53 32.13
C GLY A 169 -11.80 12.81 31.75
N TYR A 170 -12.18 13.43 30.63
CA TYR A 170 -11.54 14.64 30.11
C TYR A 170 -12.42 15.90 30.18
N GLY A 171 -13.65 15.79 30.67
CA GLY A 171 -14.55 16.95 30.85
C GLY A 171 -14.96 17.63 29.55
N LEU A 172 -14.92 16.93 28.40
CA LEU A 172 -15.22 17.53 27.10
C LEU A 172 -16.70 17.91 27.01
N GLY A 173 -16.98 19.21 26.84
CA GLY A 173 -18.32 19.74 26.69
C GLY A 173 -19.06 19.24 25.44
N ASP A 174 -20.38 19.35 25.45
CA ASP A 174 -21.25 18.83 24.37
C ASP A 174 -20.94 19.44 22.99
N GLU A 175 -20.46 20.68 22.93
CA GLU A 175 -20.10 21.34 21.67
C GLU A 175 -18.91 20.67 20.99
N VAL A 176 -17.86 20.35 21.76
CA VAL A 176 -16.67 19.65 21.24
C VAL A 176 -17.03 18.23 20.84
N MET A 177 -17.90 17.56 21.61
CA MET A 177 -18.40 16.22 21.26
C MET A 177 -19.19 16.21 19.94
N ARG A 178 -20.03 17.21 19.68
CA ARG A 178 -20.73 17.36 18.38
C ARG A 178 -19.74 17.63 17.24
N CYS A 179 -18.70 18.43 17.49
CA CYS A 179 -17.66 18.68 16.50
C CYS A 179 -16.92 17.39 16.13
N ILE A 180 -16.57 16.55 17.13
CA ILE A 180 -15.91 15.26 16.91
C ILE A 180 -16.79 14.32 16.09
N SER A 181 -18.09 14.22 16.38
CA SER A 181 -19.01 13.33 15.64
C SER A 181 -19.26 13.80 14.20
N GLN A 182 -19.28 15.11 13.95
CA GLN A 182 -19.35 15.67 12.60
C GLN A 182 -18.06 15.42 11.81
N LEU A 183 -16.89 15.62 12.43
CA LEU A 183 -15.59 15.45 11.79
C LEU A 183 -15.18 13.98 11.59
N SER A 184 -15.71 13.06 12.40
CA SER A 184 -15.44 11.62 12.24
C SER A 184 -16.08 11.03 11.00
N GLY A 185 -17.05 11.72 10.38
CA GLY A 185 -17.77 11.25 9.20
C GLY A 185 -18.74 10.10 9.49
N ALA A 186 -18.98 9.78 10.77
CA ALA A 186 -19.85 8.67 11.19
C ALA A 186 -21.27 8.78 10.62
N GLY A 187 -21.80 9.99 10.46
CA GLY A 187 -23.12 10.20 9.85
C GLY A 187 -23.17 9.92 8.34
N LEU A 188 -22.06 10.10 7.62
CA LEU A 188 -22.00 9.99 6.16
C LEU A 188 -21.82 8.54 5.69
N SER A 189 -21.12 7.71 6.47
CA SER A 189 -20.86 6.30 6.10
C SER A 189 -22.05 5.38 6.38
N VAL A 190 -22.89 5.70 7.37
CA VAL A 190 -24.02 4.84 7.79
C VAL A 190 -25.13 4.78 6.73
N GLN A 191 -25.25 5.82 5.88
CA GLN A 191 -26.38 5.96 4.96
C GLN A 191 -26.12 5.43 3.54
N ARG A 192 -24.89 4.99 3.24
CA ARG A 192 -24.51 4.49 1.90
C ARG A 192 -24.18 3.01 1.94
N THR A 193 -24.48 2.30 0.85
CA THR A 193 -24.17 0.86 0.69
C THR A 193 -23.27 0.60 -0.51
N GLY A 194 -22.65 -0.59 -0.55
CA GLY A 194 -21.85 -1.06 -1.68
C GLY A 194 -20.64 -0.16 -2.03
N LEU A 195 -20.43 0.06 -3.33
CA LEU A 195 -19.30 0.87 -3.83
C LEU A 195 -19.34 2.32 -3.36
N ALA A 196 -20.54 2.89 -3.19
CA ALA A 196 -20.70 4.26 -2.72
C ALA A 196 -20.17 4.42 -1.28
N ALA A 197 -20.35 3.41 -0.43
CA ALA A 197 -19.79 3.37 0.92
C ALA A 197 -18.25 3.29 0.88
N LEU A 198 -17.69 2.44 0.03
CA LEU A 198 -16.23 2.31 -0.13
C LEU A 198 -15.59 3.61 -0.60
N LEU A 199 -16.19 4.29 -1.58
CA LEU A 199 -15.70 5.59 -2.04
C LEU A 199 -15.77 6.66 -0.95
N THR A 200 -16.84 6.70 -0.16
CA THR A 200 -16.91 7.62 0.98
C THR A 200 -15.84 7.34 2.03
N LEU A 201 -15.53 6.06 2.30
CA LEU A 201 -14.44 5.71 3.22
C LEU A 201 -13.09 6.21 2.70
N VAL A 202 -12.80 6.04 1.40
CA VAL A 202 -11.57 6.55 0.77
C VAL A 202 -11.48 8.07 0.91
N VAL A 203 -12.57 8.79 0.64
CA VAL A 203 -12.60 10.26 0.77
C VAL A 203 -12.38 10.68 2.22
N ILE A 204 -13.06 10.05 3.18
CA ILE A 204 -12.91 10.34 4.61
C ILE A 204 -11.46 10.11 5.05
N ASP A 205 -10.84 9.00 4.64
CA ASP A 205 -9.46 8.68 5.01
C ASP A 205 -8.44 9.65 4.41
N LEU A 206 -8.63 10.08 3.15
CA LEU A 206 -7.80 11.09 2.50
C LEU A 206 -7.94 12.46 3.17
N MET A 207 -9.14 12.81 3.65
CA MET A 207 -9.41 14.07 4.35
C MET A 207 -9.06 14.04 5.84
N ARG A 208 -8.86 12.85 6.43
CA ARG A 208 -8.59 12.64 7.86
C ARG A 208 -7.46 13.52 8.43
N PRO A 209 -6.30 13.72 7.76
CA PRO A 209 -5.24 14.58 8.29
C PRO A 209 -5.71 16.02 8.48
N PHE A 210 -6.52 16.54 7.56
CA PHE A 210 -7.08 17.88 7.63
C PHE A 210 -8.12 18.00 8.76
N HIS A 211 -8.98 16.99 8.92
CA HIS A 211 -9.95 16.93 10.03
C HIS A 211 -9.25 16.91 11.40
N ILE A 212 -8.18 16.11 11.55
CA ILE A 212 -7.38 16.05 12.78
C ILE A 212 -6.68 17.39 13.04
N HIS A 213 -6.14 18.04 12.00
CA HIS A 213 -5.51 19.34 12.15
C HIS A 213 -6.51 20.42 12.62
N LYS A 214 -7.71 20.43 12.04
CA LYS A 214 -8.81 21.33 12.44
C LYS A 214 -9.25 21.07 13.89
N LEU A 215 -9.41 19.81 14.29
CA LEU A 215 -9.77 19.42 15.65
C LEU A 215 -8.71 19.87 16.66
N LYS A 216 -7.42 19.63 16.37
CA LYS A 216 -6.31 20.08 17.23
C LYS A 216 -6.30 21.60 17.41
N ARG A 217 -6.67 22.36 16.38
CA ARG A 217 -6.77 23.83 16.47
C ARG A 217 -7.91 24.27 17.38
N ILE A 218 -9.05 23.57 17.37
CA ILE A 218 -10.20 23.86 18.24
C ILE A 218 -9.87 23.51 19.69
N LEU A 219 -9.33 22.32 19.94
CA LEU A 219 -8.94 21.87 21.29
C LEU A 219 -7.84 22.71 21.95
N ARG A 220 -7.03 23.45 21.18
CA ARG A 220 -6.04 24.39 21.72
C ARG A 220 -6.63 25.74 22.13
N ARG A 221 -7.88 26.03 21.75
CA ARG A 221 -8.58 27.30 22.03
C ARG A 221 -9.59 27.19 23.17
N THR A 222 -9.91 25.96 23.58
CA THR A 222 -10.74 25.62 24.74
C THR A 222 -9.83 25.36 25.93
#